data_AF-A0AAP5BF27-F1
#
_entry.id   AF-A0AAP5BF27-F1
#
_cell.length_a   1.000
_cell.length_b   1.000
_cell.length_c   1.000
_cell.angle_alpha   90.00
_cell.angle_beta   90.00
_cell.angle_gamma   90.00
#
_symmetry.space_group_name_H-M   'P 1'
#
loop_
_entity.id
_entity.type
_entity.pdbx_description
1 polymer ?
#
loop_
_entity_poly.entity_id
_entity_poly.type
_entity_poly.pdbx_seq_one_letter_code
_entity_poly.pdbx_strand_id
1 'polypeptide(L)'
;MKKIAFAALSLAVLAASSSVFAEGKTRAQVYQELIEAQQNGLDYVTDTSYPDVNPIFAQQVAHNKEALAAKAAAASHAASSTAPAGSVN
;
A
#
# COMPACT_ATOMS: atom_id res chain seq x y z
N MET A 1 21.36 -32.26 27.11
CA MET A 1 21.22 -31.68 25.75
C MET A 1 19.76 -31.39 25.37
N LYS A 2 18.77 -32.26 25.64
CA LYS A 2 17.35 -32.03 25.28
C LYS A 2 16.66 -30.84 25.99
N LYS A 3 17.05 -30.52 27.22
CA LYS A 3 16.46 -29.43 28.02
C LYS A 3 16.85 -28.02 27.53
N ILE A 4 18.02 -27.90 26.90
CA ILE A 4 18.53 -26.63 26.37
C ILE A 4 17.80 -26.26 25.08
N ALA A 5 17.44 -27.25 24.25
CA ALA A 5 16.61 -27.04 23.07
C ALA A 5 15.21 -26.50 23.43
N PHE A 6 14.61 -27.01 24.51
CA PHE A 6 13.33 -26.50 25.01
C PHE A 6 13.43 -25.06 25.53
N ALA A 7 14.51 -24.71 26.24
CA ALA A 7 14.72 -23.35 26.75
C ALA A 7 14.99 -22.33 25.63
N ALA A 8 15.69 -22.73 24.57
CA ALA A 8 15.90 -21.88 23.40
C ALA A 8 14.60 -21.65 22.62
N LEU A 9 13.76 -22.69 22.50
CA LEU A 9 12.48 -22.61 21.81
C LEU A 9 11.48 -21.71 22.55
N SER A 10 11.44 -21.77 23.89
CA SER A 10 10.56 -20.91 24.69
C SER A 10 10.99 -19.43 24.69
N LEU A 11 12.29 -19.15 24.64
CA LEU A 11 12.78 -17.77 24.53
C LEU A 11 12.49 -17.15 23.15
N ALA A 12 12.52 -17.95 22.08
CA ALA A 12 12.14 -17.50 20.74
C ALA A 12 10.65 -17.14 20.63
N VAL A 13 9.77 -17.92 21.27
CA VAL A 13 8.32 -17.63 21.32
C VAL A 13 8.02 -16.38 22.15
N LEU A 14 8.76 -16.13 23.23
CA LEU A 14 8.61 -14.93 24.03
C LEU A 14 9.12 -13.66 23.32
N ALA A 15 10.17 -13.76 22.51
CA ALA A 15 10.64 -12.66 21.66
C ALA A 15 9.71 -12.40 20.46
N ALA A 16 8.98 -13.41 19.99
CA ALA A 16 7.93 -13.27 18.98
C ALA A 16 6.59 -12.77 19.55
N SER A 17 6.48 -12.64 20.88
CA SER A 17 5.34 -12.01 21.53
C SER A 17 5.47 -10.49 21.42
N SER A 18 5.34 -9.99 20.19
CA SER A 18 5.08 -8.59 19.92
C SER A 18 3.81 -8.20 20.69
N SER A 19 4.02 -7.38 21.70
CA SER A 19 2.98 -6.69 22.43
C SER A 19 1.99 -6.08 21.45
N VAL A 20 0.73 -6.51 21.50
CA VAL A 20 -0.41 -5.80 20.89
C VAL A 20 -0.67 -4.54 21.71
N PHE A 21 0.30 -3.63 21.72
CA PHE A 21 -0.06 -2.22 21.79
C PHE A 21 -0.75 -1.91 20.48
N ALA A 22 -1.76 -1.07 20.48
CA ALA A 22 -2.27 -0.52 19.24
C ALA A 22 -1.10 0.23 18.57
N GLU A 23 -0.36 -0.46 17.72
CA GLU A 23 0.76 0.09 16.97
C GLU A 23 0.12 1.08 16.00
N GLY A 24 0.03 2.33 16.46
CA GLY A 24 -0.53 3.41 15.67
C GLY A 24 0.30 3.55 14.41
N LYS A 25 -0.38 3.70 13.26
CA LYS A 25 0.30 3.98 11.99
C LYS A 25 1.21 5.18 12.17
N THR A 26 2.43 5.07 11.65
CA THR A 26 3.32 6.24 11.59
C THR A 26 2.71 7.29 10.67
N ARG A 27 3.07 8.57 10.84
CA ARG A 27 2.57 9.65 9.96
C ARG A 27 2.82 9.35 8.49
N ALA A 28 3.98 8.80 8.16
CA ALA A 28 4.34 8.41 6.80
C ALA A 28 3.38 7.33 6.24
N GLN A 29 3.03 6.33 7.05
CA GLN A 29 2.08 5.29 6.65
C GLN A 29 0.67 5.87 6.44
N VAL A 30 0.22 6.78 7.31
CA VAL A 30 -1.08 7.45 7.15
C VAL A 30 -1.12 8.25 5.84
N TYR A 31 -0.05 8.97 5.50
CA TYR A 31 0.00 9.71 4.24
C TYR A 31 -0.09 8.78 3.03
N GLN A 32 0.65 7.66 3.05
CA GLN A 32 0.59 6.69 1.97
C GLN A 32 -0.83 6.11 1.80
N GLU A 33 -1.47 5.76 2.91
CA GLU A 33 -2.84 5.25 2.90
C GLU A 33 -3.86 6.29 2.41
N LEU A 34 -3.69 7.57 2.76
CA LEU A 34 -4.56 8.64 2.26
C LEU A 34 -4.39 8.84 0.75
N ILE A 35 -3.16 8.73 0.23
CA ILE A 35 -2.90 8.77 -1.21
C ILE A 35 -3.60 7.60 -1.91
N GLU A 36 -3.47 6.38 -1.36
CA GLU A 36 -4.14 5.20 -1.89
C GLU A 36 -5.66 5.30 -1.82
N ALA A 37 -6.20 5.81 -0.72
CA ALA A 37 -7.63 6.06 -0.55
C ALA A 37 -8.15 7.04 -1.61
N GLN A 38 -7.42 8.12 -1.87
CA GLN A 38 -7.77 9.09 -2.90
C GLN A 38 -7.69 8.49 -4.31
N GLN A 39 -6.65 7.72 -4.63
CA GLN A 39 -6.55 7.01 -5.90
C GLN A 39 -7.71 6.02 -6.11
N ASN A 40 -8.21 5.45 -5.02
CA ASN A 40 -9.37 4.57 -5.02
C ASN A 40 -10.72 5.30 -5.14
N GLY A 41 -10.73 6.63 -5.04
CA GLY A 41 -11.93 7.47 -5.11
C GLY A 41 -12.73 7.50 -3.81
N LEU A 42 -12.11 7.17 -2.67
CA LEU A 42 -12.80 7.14 -1.37
C LEU A 42 -13.19 8.54 -0.87
N ASP A 43 -12.64 9.60 -1.48
CA ASP A 43 -13.05 10.99 -1.31
C ASP A 43 -14.46 11.29 -1.88
N TYR A 44 -15.02 10.39 -2.69
CA TYR A 44 -16.38 10.48 -3.23
C TYR A 44 -17.42 9.63 -2.47
N VAL A 45 -17.03 9.05 -1.34
CA VAL A 45 -17.96 8.38 -0.42
C VAL A 45 -18.75 9.45 0.32
N THR A 46 -20.07 9.27 0.41
CA THR A 46 -20.98 10.20 1.09
C THR A 46 -21.82 9.44 2.09
N ASP A 47 -22.37 10.12 3.10
CA ASP A 47 -23.19 9.49 4.15
C ASP A 47 -24.35 8.64 3.61
N THR A 48 -24.92 9.03 2.46
CA THR A 48 -26.06 8.31 1.83
C THR A 48 -25.66 7.08 1.03
N SER A 49 -24.37 6.89 0.77
CA SER A 49 -23.84 5.84 -0.10
C SER A 49 -22.76 5.00 0.57
N TYR A 50 -22.38 5.34 1.81
CA TYR A 50 -21.43 4.59 2.60
C TYR A 50 -21.82 3.11 2.69
N PRO A 51 -20.87 2.16 2.52
CA PRO A 51 -19.42 2.39 2.41
C PRO A 51 -18.90 2.72 1.01
N ASP A 52 -19.76 2.70 -0.01
CA ASP A 52 -19.36 2.80 -1.40
C ASP A 52 -19.32 4.25 -1.91
N VAL A 53 -18.65 4.44 -3.05
CA VAL A 53 -18.66 5.72 -3.75
C VAL A 53 -20.09 6.09 -4.15
N ASN A 54 -20.45 7.36 -4.02
CA ASN A 54 -21.78 7.79 -4.44
C ASN A 54 -21.95 7.55 -5.95
N PRO A 55 -23.06 6.93 -6.40
CA PRO A 55 -23.26 6.57 -7.81
C PRO A 55 -23.20 7.76 -8.77
N ILE A 56 -23.49 8.98 -8.29
CA ILE A 56 -23.36 10.22 -9.06
C ILE A 56 -21.91 10.43 -9.54
N PHE A 57 -20.93 10.01 -8.74
CA PHE A 57 -19.51 10.17 -9.05
C PHE A 57 -18.87 8.92 -9.66
N ALA A 58 -19.61 7.82 -9.84
CA ALA A 58 -19.05 6.55 -10.30
C ALA A 58 -18.28 6.68 -11.64
N GLN A 59 -18.84 7.44 -12.58
CA GLN A 59 -18.19 7.70 -13.88
C GLN A 59 -16.92 8.55 -13.73
N GLN A 60 -16.95 9.57 -12.86
CA GLN A 60 -15.78 10.41 -12.58
C GLN A 60 -14.64 9.59 -11.96
N VAL A 61 -14.96 8.73 -10.99
CA VAL A 61 -13.98 7.86 -10.34
C VAL A 61 -13.39 6.86 -11.34
N ALA A 62 -14.20 6.29 -12.23
CA ALA A 62 -13.71 5.39 -13.28
C ALA A 62 -12.71 6.09 -14.21
N HIS A 63 -13.07 7.26 -14.74
CA HIS A 63 -12.19 8.04 -15.61
C HIS A 63 -10.88 8.45 -14.90
N ASN A 64 -10.95 8.86 -13.63
CA ASN A 64 -9.77 9.23 -12.85
C ASN A 64 -8.83 8.03 -12.65
N LYS A 65 -9.36 6.84 -12.36
CA LYS A 65 -8.58 5.61 -12.22
C LYS A 65 -7.90 5.23 -13.53
N GLU A 66 -8.60 5.33 -14.65
CA GLU A 66 -8.03 5.08 -15.98
C GLU A 66 -6.88 6.05 -16.29
N ALA A 67 -7.07 7.35 -16.03
CA ALA A 67 -6.03 8.36 -16.21
C ALA A 67 -4.79 8.12 -15.33
N LEU A 68 -4.99 7.72 -14.08
CA LEU A 68 -3.90 7.35 -13.17
C LEU A 68 -3.14 6.11 -13.66
N ALA A 69 -3.86 5.08 -14.11
CA ALA A 69 -3.26 3.88 -14.69
C ALA A 69 -2.45 4.19 -15.95
N ALA A 70 -2.98 5.02 -16.85
CA ALA A 70 -2.26 5.47 -18.05
C ALA A 70 -0.99 6.26 -17.70
N LYS A 71 -1.05 7.14 -16.69
CA LYS A 71 0.11 7.89 -16.21
C LYS A 71 1.17 6.99 -15.58
N ALA A 72 0.76 5.98 -14.81
CA ALA A 72 1.67 4.99 -14.23
C ALA A 72 2.37 4.17 -15.33
N ALA A 73 1.62 3.73 -16.36
CA ALA A 73 2.17 3.05 -17.51
C ALA A 73 3.19 3.94 -18.25
N ALA A 74 2.85 5.20 -18.53
CA ALA A 74 3.75 6.14 -19.20
C ALA A 74 5.04 6.40 -18.37
N ALA A 75 4.93 6.55 -17.06
CA ALA A 75 6.08 6.70 -16.17
C ALA A 75 6.99 5.45 -16.19
N SER A 76 6.40 4.25 -16.22
CA SER A 76 7.16 3.00 -16.33
C SER A 76 7.92 2.90 -17.66
N HIS A 77 7.31 3.30 -18.79
CA HIS A 77 7.96 3.34 -20.09
C HIS A 77 9.11 4.36 -20.14
N ALA A 78 8.92 5.55 -19.55
CA ALA A 78 9.96 6.55 -19.46
C ALA A 78 11.17 6.05 -18.64
N ALA A 79 10.93 5.37 -17.51
CA ALA A 79 11.98 4.75 -16.69
C ALA A 79 12.74 3.65 -17.46
N SER A 80 12.05 2.81 -18.24
CA SER A 80 12.69 1.79 -19.07
C SER A 80 13.50 2.37 -20.23
N SER A 81 13.07 3.49 -20.83
CA SER A 81 13.81 4.17 -21.90
C SER A 81 15.06 4.91 -21.43
N THR A 82 15.17 5.18 -20.13
CA THR A 82 16.30 5.91 -19.52
C THR A 82 17.39 4.96 -18.97
N ALA A 83 17.18 3.64 -19.03
CA ALA A 83 18.22 2.68 -18.70
C ALA A 83 19.33 2.78 -19.76
N PRO A 84 20.58 3.19 -19.42
CA PRO A 84 21.64 3.30 -20.40
C PRO A 84 21.93 1.90 -20.93
N ALA A 85 21.91 1.77 -22.26
CA ALA A 85 22.52 0.63 -22.93
C ALA A 85 24.00 0.62 -22.55
N GLY A 86 24.32 -0.17 -21.51
CA GLY A 86 25.68 -0.44 -21.08
C GLY A 86 26.43 -1.03 -22.26
N SER A 87 27.35 -0.22 -22.77
CA SER A 87 28.25 -0.52 -23.87
C SER A 87 28.94 -1.86 -23.68
N VAL A 88 28.68 -2.78 -24.60
CA VAL A 88 29.60 -3.89 -24.89
C VAL A 88 30.82 -3.30 -25.59
N ASN A 89 31.97 -3.35 -24.91
CA ASN A 89 33.30 -3.36 -25.48
C ASN A 89 34.14 -4.33 -24.66
#